data_AF-A0A7Z9GES1-F1
#
_entry.id   AF-A0A7Z9GES1-F1
#
_cell.length_a   1.000
_cell.length_b   1.000
_cell.length_c   1.000
_cell.angle_alpha   90.00
_cell.angle_beta   90.00
_cell.angle_gamma   90.00
#
_symmetry.space_group_name_H-M   'P 1'
#
loop_
_entity.id
_entity.type
_entity.pdbx_description
1 polymer ?
#
loop_
_entity_poly.entity_id
_entity_poly.type
_entity_poly.pdbx_seq_one_letter_code
_entity_poly.pdbx_strand_id
1 'polypeptide(L)'
;MSTLISKAAVRGIVRLGNILIPGDGEMPSYEEYGGYEHVDDLLMYAPKSDIGDLGLLLTILSFMPKFVLVWLVGKMAASHGKGNGPWILLRQLDMGIRGIVLSTYYTEKAGASFSGTAPLDGIDYSITRMED
;
A
#
# COMPACT_ATOMS: atom_id res chain seq x y z
N MET A 1 14.06 1.89 6.33
CA MET A 1 14.05 2.31 4.90
C MET A 1 14.25 1.09 4.04
N SER A 2 13.47 0.92 2.97
CA SER A 2 13.57 -0.24 2.07
C SER A 2 14.98 -0.41 1.48
N THR A 3 15.40 -1.66 1.37
CA THR A 3 16.63 -2.14 0.74
C THR A 3 16.37 -2.78 -0.63
N LEU A 4 15.10 -3.11 -0.94
CA LEU A 4 14.70 -3.79 -2.18
C LEU A 4 14.25 -2.83 -3.29
N ILE A 5 13.67 -1.67 -2.93
CA ILE A 5 13.19 -0.68 -3.89
C ILE A 5 13.72 0.72 -3.57
N SER A 6 13.70 1.61 -4.57
CA SER A 6 14.24 2.97 -4.44
C SER A 6 13.40 3.85 -3.49
N LYS A 7 14.00 4.93 -2.98
CA LYS A 7 13.27 5.96 -2.20
C LYS A 7 12.11 6.58 -2.98
N ALA A 8 12.26 6.71 -4.31
CA ALA A 8 11.19 7.21 -5.17
C ALA A 8 10.05 6.19 -5.28
N ALA A 9 10.35 4.90 -5.41
CA ALA A 9 9.34 3.84 -5.39
C ALA A 9 8.57 3.82 -4.06
N VAL A 10 9.27 3.90 -2.91
CA VAL A 10 8.63 4.02 -1.59
C VAL A 10 7.71 5.25 -1.54
N ARG A 11 8.18 6.42 -2.03
CA ARG A 11 7.33 7.61 -2.14
C ARG A 11 6.08 7.35 -3.00
N GLY A 12 6.21 6.59 -4.10
CA GLY A 12 5.07 6.15 -4.91
C GLY A 12 4.03 5.39 -4.09
N ILE A 13 4.47 4.43 -3.27
CA ILE A 13 3.60 3.66 -2.37
C ILE A 13 2.93 4.59 -1.36
N VAL A 14 3.67 5.47 -0.69
CA VAL A 14 3.11 6.41 0.29
C VAL A 14 2.01 7.28 -0.33
N ARG A 15 2.27 7.82 -1.53
CA ARG A 15 1.30 8.67 -2.23
C ARG A 15 0.04 7.92 -2.64
N LEU A 16 0.16 6.67 -3.10
CA LEU A 16 -0.99 5.83 -3.44
C LEU A 16 -1.73 5.38 -2.18
N GLY A 17 -1.00 5.01 -1.13
CA GLY A 17 -1.52 4.64 0.18
C GLY A 17 -2.35 5.75 0.80
N ASN A 18 -1.88 7.00 0.78
CA ASN A 18 -2.67 8.15 1.26
C ASN A 18 -3.91 8.45 0.42
N ILE A 19 -3.97 8.03 -0.84
CA ILE A 19 -5.20 8.14 -1.64
C ILE A 19 -6.19 7.05 -1.25
N LEU A 20 -5.70 5.85 -0.94
CA LEU A 20 -6.52 4.71 -0.52
C LEU A 20 -6.99 4.83 0.94
N ILE A 21 -6.13 5.36 1.80
CA ILE A 21 -6.31 5.49 3.25
C ILE A 21 -5.83 6.90 3.65
N PRO A 22 -6.67 7.93 3.44
CA PRO A 22 -6.33 9.31 3.74
C PRO A 22 -6.33 9.65 5.24
N GLY A 23 -6.82 8.74 6.09
CA GLY A 23 -7.15 9.02 7.49
C GLY A 23 -8.47 9.79 7.61
N ASP A 24 -9.06 9.77 8.81
CA ASP A 24 -10.34 10.41 9.12
C ASP A 24 -10.37 11.14 10.47
N GLY A 25 -9.22 11.23 11.14
CA GLY A 25 -9.06 11.88 12.44
C GLY A 25 -9.16 10.91 13.63
N GLU A 26 -9.78 9.75 13.44
CA GLU A 26 -9.73 8.63 14.41
C GLU A 26 -8.64 7.65 14.03
N MET A 27 -8.55 7.32 12.73
CA MET A 27 -7.54 6.45 12.16
C MET A 27 -6.46 7.26 11.44
N PRO A 28 -5.17 6.91 11.62
CA PRO A 28 -4.07 7.61 10.94
C PRO A 28 -4.15 7.38 9.43
N SER A 29 -3.72 8.34 8.63
CA SER A 29 -3.43 8.11 7.21
C SER A 29 -2.32 7.06 7.03
N TYR A 30 -2.19 6.52 5.82
CA TYR A 30 -1.15 5.55 5.51
C TYR A 30 0.27 6.09 5.78
N GLU A 31 0.52 7.36 5.45
CA GLU A 31 1.78 8.04 5.71
C GLU A 31 2.02 8.26 7.19
N GLU A 32 1.00 8.70 7.95
CA GLU A 32 1.12 8.90 9.39
C GLU A 32 1.43 7.60 10.13
N TYR A 33 0.77 6.49 9.77
CA TYR A 33 1.04 5.19 10.39
C TYR A 33 2.45 4.66 10.10
N GLY A 34 3.02 4.99 8.93
CA GLY A 34 4.40 4.65 8.61
C GLY A 34 4.64 3.18 8.23
N GLY A 35 3.59 2.38 8.04
CA GLY A 35 3.70 0.94 7.73
C GLY A 35 4.52 0.62 6.46
N TYR A 36 4.63 1.58 5.54
CA TYR A 36 5.47 1.47 4.34
C TYR A 36 6.96 1.23 4.66
N GLU A 37 7.42 1.50 5.88
CA GLU A 37 8.79 1.20 6.31
C GLU A 37 9.10 -0.31 6.30
N HIS A 38 8.08 -1.15 6.40
CA HIS A 38 8.15 -2.62 6.46
C HIS A 38 7.78 -3.29 5.14
N VAL A 39 7.74 -2.54 4.03
CA VAL A 39 7.37 -3.09 2.72
C VAL A 39 8.30 -4.24 2.25
N ASP A 40 9.55 -4.24 2.71
CA ASP A 40 10.51 -5.30 2.39
C ASP A 40 10.06 -6.67 2.91
N ASP A 41 9.32 -6.72 4.03
CA ASP A 41 8.77 -7.96 4.59
C ASP A 41 7.78 -8.63 3.63
N LEU A 42 7.16 -7.87 2.73
CA LEU A 42 6.30 -8.41 1.67
C LEU A 42 7.11 -8.70 0.41
N LEU A 43 7.94 -7.75 -0.03
CA LEU A 43 8.62 -7.83 -1.31
C LEU A 43 9.73 -8.88 -1.34
N MET A 44 10.32 -9.25 -0.20
CA MET A 44 11.40 -10.24 -0.15
C MET A 44 10.99 -11.63 -0.67
N TYR A 45 9.68 -11.92 -0.73
CA TYR A 45 9.14 -13.18 -1.23
C TYR A 45 8.78 -13.14 -2.72
N ALA A 46 8.85 -11.98 -3.37
CA ALA A 46 8.55 -11.83 -4.80
C ALA A 46 9.76 -12.20 -5.68
N PRO A 47 9.54 -12.64 -6.93
CA PRO A 47 10.62 -12.79 -7.91
C PRO A 47 11.39 -11.49 -8.10
N LYS A 48 12.72 -11.56 -8.24
CA LYS A 48 13.60 -10.37 -8.36
C LYS A 48 13.24 -9.48 -9.55
N SER A 49 12.81 -10.06 -10.67
CA SER A 49 12.32 -9.31 -11.84
C SER A 49 11.11 -8.46 -11.48
N ASP A 50 10.17 -9.03 -10.74
CA ASP A 50 8.89 -8.41 -10.40
C ASP A 50 9.10 -7.26 -9.41
N ILE A 51 10.04 -7.41 -8.47
CA ILE A 51 10.47 -6.32 -7.57
C ILE A 51 11.02 -5.15 -8.39
N GLY A 52 11.83 -5.44 -9.41
CA GLY A 52 12.38 -4.43 -10.32
C GLY A 52 11.31 -3.68 -11.10
N ASP A 53 10.39 -4.41 -11.72
CA ASP A 53 9.29 -3.86 -12.52
C ASP A 53 8.32 -3.03 -11.68
N LEU A 54 7.96 -3.54 -10.49
CA LEU A 54 7.14 -2.82 -9.52
C LEU A 54 7.86 -1.54 -9.05
N GLY A 55 9.15 -1.64 -8.73
CA GLY A 55 9.98 -0.51 -8.32
C GLY A 55 10.04 0.59 -9.38
N LEU A 56 10.16 0.23 -10.66
CA LEU A 56 10.12 1.17 -11.78
C LEU A 56 8.75 1.84 -11.89
N LEU A 57 7.67 1.05 -11.87
CA LEU A 57 6.31 1.57 -11.93
C LEU A 57 6.02 2.57 -10.81
N LEU A 58 6.31 2.19 -9.56
CA LEU A 58 6.11 3.06 -8.40
C LEU A 58 6.98 4.32 -8.47
N THR A 59 8.20 4.20 -9.00
CA THR A 59 9.07 5.36 -9.24
C THR A 59 8.41 6.33 -10.22
N ILE A 60 7.86 5.85 -11.33
CA ILE A 60 7.14 6.68 -12.31
C ILE A 60 5.93 7.36 -11.63
N LEU A 61 5.11 6.60 -10.90
CA LEU A 61 3.95 7.13 -10.20
C LEU A 61 4.32 8.17 -9.14
N SER A 62 5.50 8.05 -8.52
CA SER A 62 6.00 9.01 -7.53
C SER A 62 6.19 10.43 -8.05
N PHE A 63 6.32 10.62 -9.37
CA PHE A 63 6.46 11.92 -10.01
C PHE A 63 5.17 12.47 -10.61
N MET A 64 4.11 11.66 -10.68
CA MET A 64 2.84 12.07 -11.28
C MET A 64 2.13 13.12 -10.42
N PRO A 65 1.37 14.08 -11.01
CA PRO A 65 0.52 14.99 -10.23
C PRO A 65 -0.53 14.25 -9.40
N LYS A 66 -0.95 14.80 -8.25
CA LYS A 66 -1.94 14.17 -7.36
C LYS A 66 -3.25 13.81 -8.09
N PHE A 67 -3.76 14.69 -8.94
CA PHE A 67 -5.00 14.43 -9.69
C PHE A 67 -4.89 13.23 -10.63
N VAL A 68 -3.71 12.98 -11.21
CA VAL A 68 -3.47 11.80 -12.06
C VAL A 68 -3.49 10.52 -11.22
N LEU A 69 -2.89 10.54 -10.03
CA LEU A 69 -2.90 9.39 -9.12
C LEU A 69 -4.32 9.08 -8.62
N VAL A 70 -5.10 10.10 -8.25
CA VAL A 70 -6.50 9.94 -7.84
C VAL A 70 -7.33 9.38 -9.00
N TRP A 71 -7.14 9.90 -10.21
CA TRP A 71 -7.79 9.36 -11.41
C TRP A 71 -7.41 7.89 -11.65
N LEU A 72 -6.12 7.55 -11.55
CA LEU A 72 -5.63 6.19 -11.74
C LEU A 72 -6.23 5.22 -10.72
N VAL A 73 -6.23 5.58 -9.43
CA VAL A 73 -6.86 4.79 -8.36
C VAL A 73 -8.34 4.59 -8.64
N GLY A 74 -9.06 5.62 -9.09
CA GLY A 74 -10.45 5.48 -9.51
C GLY A 74 -10.65 4.51 -10.69
N LYS A 75 -9.76 4.53 -11.69
CA LYS A 75 -9.80 3.60 -12.83
C LYS A 75 -9.47 2.17 -12.43
N MET A 76 -8.50 1.99 -11.55
CA MET A 76 -8.14 0.70 -10.96
C MET A 76 -9.33 0.10 -10.21
N ALA A 77 -9.97 0.85 -9.32
CA ALA A 77 -11.17 0.38 -8.61
C ALA A 77 -12.33 0.05 -9.55
N ALA A 78 -12.62 0.92 -10.53
CA ALA A 78 -13.71 0.71 -11.48
C ALA A 78 -13.49 -0.49 -12.42
N SER A 79 -12.26 -0.99 -12.55
CA SER A 79 -11.91 -2.09 -13.47
C SER A 79 -12.48 -3.44 -13.06
N HIS A 80 -12.79 -3.65 -11.77
CA HIS A 80 -13.32 -4.93 -11.25
C HIS A 80 -14.69 -5.30 -11.82
N GLY A 81 -15.51 -4.31 -12.20
CA GLY A 81 -16.81 -4.51 -12.84
C GLY A 81 -16.76 -4.49 -14.37
N LYS A 82 -15.57 -4.50 -14.98
CA LYS A 82 -15.39 -4.43 -16.44
C LYS A 82 -14.96 -5.78 -17.00
N GLY A 83 -15.31 -6.01 -18.27
CA GLY A 83 -14.91 -7.19 -19.03
C GLY A 83 -13.41 -7.19 -19.39
N ASN A 84 -13.06 -8.04 -20.35
CA ASN A 84 -11.66 -8.26 -20.76
C ASN A 84 -11.00 -7.02 -21.40
N GLY A 85 -9.68 -7.11 -21.61
CA GLY A 85 -8.86 -6.09 -22.25
C GLY A 85 -8.00 -5.31 -21.25
N PRO A 86 -7.78 -3.99 -21.43
CA PRO A 86 -6.88 -3.22 -20.58
C PRO A 86 -7.33 -3.16 -19.10
N TRP A 87 -8.61 -3.44 -18.84
CA TRP A 87 -9.16 -3.55 -17.48
C TRP A 87 -8.52 -4.67 -16.65
N ILE A 88 -8.01 -5.72 -17.30
CA ILE A 88 -7.31 -6.81 -16.62
C ILE A 88 -6.04 -6.29 -15.93
N LEU A 89 -5.26 -5.45 -16.63
CA LEU A 89 -4.05 -4.85 -16.09
C LEU A 89 -4.35 -3.87 -14.97
N LEU A 90 -5.39 -3.04 -15.13
CA LEU A 90 -5.83 -2.11 -14.07
C LEU A 90 -6.31 -2.84 -12.82
N ARG A 91 -6.96 -4.00 -12.98
CA ARG A 91 -7.40 -4.84 -11.87
C ARG A 91 -6.22 -5.52 -11.18
N GLN A 92 -5.26 -6.04 -11.94
CA GLN A 92 -4.03 -6.58 -11.39
C GLN A 92 -3.26 -5.51 -10.60
N LEU A 93 -3.20 -4.28 -11.14
CA LEU A 93 -2.56 -3.17 -10.46
C LEU A 93 -3.32 -2.77 -9.19
N ASP A 94 -4.66 -2.72 -9.23
CA ASP A 94 -5.48 -2.46 -8.05
C ASP A 94 -5.20 -3.48 -6.94
N MET A 95 -5.23 -4.78 -7.28
CA MET A 95 -4.96 -5.86 -6.34
C MET A 95 -3.54 -5.80 -5.79
N GLY A 96 -2.53 -5.57 -6.63
CA GLY A 96 -1.13 -5.50 -6.20
C GLY A 96 -0.87 -4.31 -5.27
N ILE A 97 -1.31 -3.11 -5.66
CA ILE A 97 -1.09 -1.89 -4.87
C ILE A 97 -1.88 -1.94 -3.56
N ARG A 98 -3.15 -2.33 -3.59
CA ARG A 98 -3.95 -2.50 -2.37
C ARG A 98 -3.39 -3.61 -1.49
N GLY A 99 -2.92 -4.70 -2.08
CA GLY A 99 -2.29 -5.80 -1.35
C GLY A 99 -1.10 -5.32 -0.54
N ILE A 100 -0.21 -4.53 -1.15
CA ILE A 100 0.93 -3.91 -0.45
C ILE A 100 0.43 -2.96 0.63
N VAL A 101 -0.40 -1.97 0.28
CA VAL A 101 -0.86 -0.92 1.19
C VAL A 101 -1.63 -1.47 2.38
N LEU A 102 -2.58 -2.38 2.17
CA LEU A 102 -3.40 -2.93 3.24
C LEU A 102 -2.59 -3.87 4.15
N SER A 103 -1.68 -4.66 3.57
CA SER A 103 -0.84 -5.57 4.37
C SER A 103 0.15 -4.82 5.25
N THR A 104 0.68 -3.69 4.78
CA THR A 104 1.57 -2.83 5.60
C THR A 104 0.80 -1.87 6.50
N TYR A 105 -0.48 -1.58 6.23
CA TYR A 105 -1.29 -0.71 7.09
C TYR A 105 -1.91 -1.47 8.27
N TYR A 106 -2.41 -2.68 8.04
CA TYR A 106 -2.98 -3.54 9.09
C TYR A 106 -1.97 -4.55 9.66
N THR A 107 -0.70 -4.16 9.71
CA THR A 107 0.35 -4.91 10.41
C THR A 107 0.47 -4.43 11.86
N GLU A 108 1.00 -5.25 12.76
CA GLU A 108 1.38 -4.86 14.12
C GLU A 108 2.65 -3.98 14.17
N LYS A 109 3.32 -3.81 13.02
CA LYS A 109 4.55 -3.04 12.88
C LYS A 109 4.27 -1.59 12.45
N ALA A 110 4.13 -0.70 13.42
CA ALA A 110 4.08 0.73 13.14
C ALA A 110 5.42 1.26 12.57
N GLY A 111 5.38 2.40 11.88
CA GLY A 111 6.60 3.12 11.48
C GLY A 111 7.38 3.59 12.71
N ALA A 112 8.71 3.73 12.58
CA ALA A 112 9.60 3.99 13.72
C ALA A 112 9.29 5.30 14.48
N SER A 113 8.62 6.25 13.84
CA SER A 113 8.24 7.54 14.42
C SER A 113 6.76 7.67 14.78
N PHE A 114 5.97 6.61 14.62
CA PHE A 114 4.53 6.66 14.91
C PHE A 114 4.28 6.65 16.42
N SER A 115 3.43 7.57 16.88
CA SER A 115 2.91 7.60 18.24
C SER A 115 1.43 7.95 18.16
N GLY A 116 0.58 6.94 18.29
CA GLY A 116 -0.86 7.05 18.09
C GLY A 116 -1.54 5.69 18.27
N THR A 117 -2.85 5.65 18.03
CA THR A 117 -3.61 4.38 18.04
C THR A 117 -3.30 3.64 16.75
N ALA A 118 -2.78 2.42 16.83
CA ALA A 118 -2.50 1.65 15.64
C ALA A 118 -3.81 1.22 14.95
N PRO A 119 -3.82 1.01 13.63
CA PRO A 119 -5.03 0.61 12.91
C PRO A 119 -5.69 -0.66 13.45
N LEU A 120 -4.90 -1.61 13.97
CA LEU A 120 -5.42 -2.84 14.57
C LEU A 120 -6.11 -2.58 15.92
N ASP A 121 -5.57 -1.66 16.72
CA ASP A 121 -6.19 -1.26 17.99
C ASP A 121 -7.51 -0.53 17.74
N GLY A 122 -7.55 0.33 16.70
CA GLY A 122 -8.76 1.10 16.35
C GLY A 122 -9.93 0.26 15.84
N ILE A 123 -9.70 -0.99 15.43
CA ILE A 123 -10.74 -1.94 15.01
C ILE A 123 -11.03 -3.01 16.07
N ASP A 124 -10.53 -2.84 17.29
CA ASP A 124 -10.64 -3.80 18.41
C ASP A 124 -10.20 -5.22 18.04
N TYR A 125 -9.17 -5.35 17.19
CA TYR A 125 -8.66 -6.64 16.77
C TYR A 125 -7.96 -7.35 17.95
N SER A 126 -8.41 -8.55 18.29
CA SER A 126 -7.80 -9.37 19.34
C SER A 126 -7.71 -10.84 18.92
N ILE A 127 -6.56 -11.46 19.21
CA ILE A 127 -6.34 -12.88 18.95
C ILE A 127 -6.47 -13.63 20.29
N THR A 128 -7.54 -14.40 20.43
CA THR A 128 -7.65 -15.38 21.53
C THR A 128 -7.13 -16.71 21.02
N ARG A 129 -5.92 -17.10 21.42
CA ARG A 129 -5.43 -18.46 21.15
C ARG A 129 -6.19 -19.43 22.05
N MET A 130 -6.95 -20.35 21.46
CA MET A 130 -7.48 -21.50 22.20
C MET A 130 -6.35 -22.51 22.36
N GLU A 131 -6.00 -22.79 23.62
CA GLU A 131 -5.13 -23.90 23.99
C GLU A 131 -6.02 -25.14 24.15
N ASP A 132 -5.70 -26.22 23.43
CA ASP A 132 -6.34 -27.53 23.58
C ASP A 132 -5.88 -28.23 24.88
#